data_AF-A0A7C1N1C6-F1
#
_entry.id   AF-A0A7C1N1C6-F1
#
_cell.length_a   1.000
_cell.length_b   1.000
_cell.length_c   1.000
_cell.angle_alpha   90.00
_cell.angle_beta   90.00
_cell.angle_gamma   90.00
#
_symmetry.space_group_name_H-M   'P 1'
#
loop_
_entity.id
_entity.type
_entity.pdbx_description
1 polymer ?
#
loop_
_entity_poly.entity_id
_entity_poly.type
_entity_poly.pdbx_seq_one_letter_code
_entity_poly.pdbx_strand_id
1 'polypeptide(L)'
;MEIDVNSIGGIVWGIAKWFLIGALVLIVLGLAIWGVVWYLQRKKYFLKVAVKLPRSGGTIFGEMAKGHYDVAAGIVDIKRKGVKPVAMKPFDLRRFLQGDNYLEVMMLSPTDFIPISPEGYKTVKEKYTNNNGEVIETEHSVFNIVTDNLKRKTWKNYTERAAKSRFTLAGFFDQHWRAIELGILVFIIFIGFMVLWMRMPSICV
;
A
#
# COMPACT_ATOMS: atom_id res chain seq x y z
N MET A 1 -3.15 -41.24 55.38
CA MET A 1 -2.70 -39.88 55.02
C MET A 1 -3.74 -39.37 54.03
N GLU A 2 -4.81 -38.75 54.54
CA GLU A 2 -5.84 -38.17 53.68
C GLU A 2 -5.28 -36.89 53.08
N ILE A 3 -5.09 -36.88 51.77
CA ILE A 3 -4.70 -35.66 51.06
C ILE A 3 -5.97 -34.81 50.99
N ASP A 4 -5.98 -33.72 51.74
CA ASP A 4 -7.07 -32.76 51.80
C ASP A 4 -7.41 -32.28 50.39
N VAL A 5 -8.59 -32.67 49.89
CA VAL A 5 -9.08 -32.34 48.54
C VAL A 5 -9.15 -30.81 48.32
N ASN A 6 -9.30 -30.05 49.41
CA ASN A 6 -9.26 -28.59 49.41
C ASN A 6 -7.87 -28.00 49.12
N SER A 7 -6.79 -28.72 49.46
CA SER A 7 -5.40 -28.30 49.16
C SER A 7 -5.09 -28.43 47.68
N ILE A 8 -5.53 -29.52 47.05
CA ILE A 8 -5.37 -29.76 45.60
C ILE A 8 -6.19 -28.73 44.81
N GLY A 9 -7.41 -28.42 45.24
CA GLY A 9 -8.26 -27.40 44.62
C GLY A 9 -7.60 -26.01 44.60
N GLY A 10 -6.93 -25.61 45.69
CA GLY A 10 -6.22 -24.34 45.77
C GLY A 10 -5.01 -24.24 44.83
N ILE A 11 -4.25 -25.32 44.67
CA ILE A 11 -3.09 -25.38 43.77
C ILE A 11 -3.53 -25.32 42.31
N VAL A 12 -4.57 -26.08 41.93
CA VAL A 12 -5.14 -26.07 40.57
C VAL A 12 -5.69 -24.70 40.22
N TRP A 13 -6.37 -24.03 41.16
CA TRP A 13 -6.91 -22.69 40.95
C TRP A 13 -5.80 -21.62 40.84
N GLY A 14 -4.71 -21.79 41.60
CA GLY A 14 -3.51 -20.97 41.48
C GLY A 14 -2.85 -21.09 40.12
N ILE A 15 -2.63 -22.31 39.64
CA ILE A 15 -2.04 -22.58 38.31
C ILE A 15 -2.94 -22.03 37.20
N ALA A 16 -4.26 -22.23 37.29
CA ALA A 16 -5.23 -21.72 36.31
C ALA A 16 -5.23 -20.18 36.23
N LYS A 17 -5.11 -19.48 37.38
CA LYS A 17 -4.98 -18.02 37.42
C LYS A 17 -3.72 -17.53 36.72
N TRP A 18 -2.57 -18.15 36.99
CA TRP A 18 -1.31 -17.78 36.34
C TRP A 18 -1.32 -18.06 34.84
N PHE A 19 -1.97 -19.14 34.42
CA PHE A 19 -2.14 -19.46 33.00
C PHE A 19 -3.04 -18.43 32.29
N LEU A 20 -4.15 -18.02 32.91
CA LEU A 20 -5.03 -16.97 32.37
C LEU A 20 -4.31 -15.62 32.25
N ILE A 21 -3.53 -15.24 33.26
CA ILE A 21 -2.73 -14.01 33.23
C ILE A 21 -1.66 -14.09 32.13
N GLY A 22 -0.96 -15.22 32.02
CA GLY A 22 0.04 -15.45 30.97
C GLY A 22 -0.56 -15.39 29.56
N ALA A 23 -1.73 -15.99 29.35
CA ALA A 23 -2.45 -15.94 28.08
C ALA A 23 -2.87 -14.51 27.73
N LEU A 24 -3.37 -13.73 28.70
CA LEU A 24 -3.76 -12.34 28.50
C LEU A 24 -2.56 -11.46 28.10
N VAL A 25 -1.42 -11.64 28.77
CA VAL A 25 -0.17 -10.91 28.44
C VAL A 25 0.31 -11.25 27.03
N LEU A 26 0.25 -12.53 26.62
CA LEU A 26 0.60 -12.95 25.26
C LEU A 26 -0.31 -12.33 24.20
N ILE A 27 -1.62 -12.24 24.46
CA ILE A 27 -2.57 -11.59 23.54
C ILE A 27 -2.24 -10.10 23.39
N VAL A 28 -1.97 -9.40 24.50
CA VAL A 28 -1.63 -7.98 24.47
C VAL A 28 -0.31 -7.73 23.74
N LEU A 29 0.71 -8.56 23.98
CA LEU A 29 1.99 -8.49 23.25
C LEU A 29 1.81 -8.79 21.76
N GLY A 30 1.01 -9.79 21.40
CA GLY A 30 0.70 -10.13 20.02
C GLY A 30 0.02 -8.98 19.28
N LEU A 31 -0.97 -8.33 19.91
CA LEU A 31 -1.63 -7.14 19.36
C LEU A 31 -0.68 -5.96 19.23
N ALA A 32 0.21 -5.75 20.19
CA ALA A 32 1.22 -4.69 20.13
C ALA A 32 2.22 -4.90 18.97
N ILE A 33 2.76 -6.11 18.83
CA ILE A 33 3.68 -6.46 17.73
C ILE A 33 2.96 -6.32 16.39
N TRP A 34 1.73 -6.84 16.28
CA TRP A 34 0.92 -6.71 15.08
C TRP A 34 0.66 -5.24 14.71
N GLY A 35 0.31 -4.40 15.69
CA GLY A 35 0.12 -2.97 15.49
C GLY A 35 1.37 -2.25 15.00
N VAL A 36 2.54 -2.60 15.54
CA VAL A 36 3.83 -2.04 15.11
C VAL A 36 4.19 -2.47 13.69
N VAL A 37 4.06 -3.76 13.36
CA VAL A 37 4.32 -4.28 12.01
C VAL A 37 3.36 -3.65 10.99
N TRP A 38 2.08 -3.55 11.33
CA TRP A 38 1.07 -2.92 10.48
C TRP A 38 1.38 -1.44 10.22
N TYR A 39 1.83 -0.70 11.25
CA TYR A 39 2.25 0.69 11.11
C TYR A 39 3.48 0.84 10.20
N LEU A 40 4.49 -0.03 10.36
CA LEU A 40 5.72 0.02 9.56
C LEU A 40 5.48 -0.33 8.09
N GLN A 41 4.55 -1.24 7.78
CA GLN A 41 4.19 -1.59 6.39
C GLN A 41 3.44 -0.47 5.66
N ARG A 42 2.83 0.48 6.39
CA ARG A 42 2.10 1.63 5.82
C ARG A 42 2.98 2.85 5.57
N LYS A 43 4.31 2.72 5.59
CA LYS A 43 5.23 3.83 5.28
C LYS A 43 4.98 4.33 3.86
N LYS A 44 4.43 5.54 3.78
CA LYS A 44 4.24 6.29 2.53
C LYS A 44 5.49 7.12 2.28
N TYR A 45 6.06 7.02 1.09
CA TYR A 45 7.21 7.84 0.70
C TYR A 45 6.69 9.13 0.05
N PHE A 46 7.26 10.27 0.46
CA PHE A 46 6.89 11.58 -0.08
C PHE A 46 7.75 11.89 -1.30
N LEU A 47 7.11 12.01 -2.46
CA LEU A 47 7.73 12.39 -3.71
C LEU A 47 7.41 13.85 -4.02
N LYS A 48 8.39 14.59 -4.52
CA LYS A 48 8.18 15.89 -5.16
C LYS A 48 7.83 15.62 -6.62
N VAL A 49 6.62 15.96 -7.03
CA VAL A 49 6.11 15.64 -8.37
C VAL A 49 6.00 16.91 -9.19
N ALA A 50 6.74 17.01 -10.29
CA ALA A 50 6.56 18.09 -11.25
C ALA A 50 5.53 17.68 -12.31
N VAL A 51 4.36 18.31 -12.26
CA VAL A 51 3.25 18.08 -13.19
C VAL A 51 3.42 19.00 -14.38
N LYS A 52 3.66 18.41 -15.54
CA LYS A 52 3.90 19.09 -16.81
C LYS A 52 2.62 19.04 -17.64
N LEU A 53 2.19 20.21 -18.12
CA LEU A 53 1.03 20.37 -19.00
C LEU A 53 1.49 20.49 -20.47
N PRO A 54 1.08 19.55 -21.37
CA PRO A 54 1.31 19.73 -22.79
C PRO A 54 0.39 20.85 -23.31
N ARG A 55 0.97 21.92 -23.87
CA ARG A 55 0.25 23.00 -24.55
C ARG A 55 0.60 23.00 -26.03
N SER A 56 -0.33 23.45 -26.87
CA SER A 56 -0.21 23.53 -28.33
C SER A 56 1.05 24.26 -28.86
N GLY A 57 1.78 24.99 -28.02
CA GLY A 57 2.98 25.76 -28.39
C GLY A 57 4.30 25.27 -27.79
N GLY A 58 4.37 24.04 -27.25
CA GLY A 58 5.62 23.51 -26.67
C GLY A 58 6.02 24.09 -25.30
N THR A 59 5.36 25.15 -24.82
CA THR A 59 5.57 25.65 -23.45
C THR A 59 4.99 24.67 -22.44
N ILE A 60 5.86 24.17 -21.56
CA ILE A 60 5.48 23.25 -20.50
C ILE A 60 5.24 24.04 -19.21
N PHE A 61 3.97 24.24 -18.84
CA PHE A 61 3.67 24.78 -17.51
C PHE A 61 3.87 23.67 -16.48
N GLY A 62 4.78 23.90 -15.53
CA GLY A 62 5.09 22.97 -14.44
C GLY A 62 4.41 23.38 -13.15
N GLU A 63 3.45 22.59 -12.67
CA GLU A 63 2.93 22.72 -11.31
C GLU A 63 3.69 21.74 -10.39
N MET A 64 4.14 22.21 -9.22
CA MET A 64 4.73 21.33 -8.21
C MET A 64 3.62 20.73 -7.33
N ALA A 65 3.54 19.41 -7.33
CA ALA A 65 2.60 18.61 -6.57
C ALA A 65 3.32 17.69 -5.57
N LYS A 66 2.57 17.16 -4.59
CA LYS A 66 3.09 16.17 -3.64
C LYS A 66 2.65 14.78 -4.08
N GLY A 67 3.58 13.90 -4.36
CA GLY A 67 3.34 12.48 -4.60
C GLY A 67 3.46 11.68 -3.31
N HIS A 68 2.62 10.66 -3.14
CA HIS A 68 2.76 9.67 -2.07
C HIS A 68 2.88 8.30 -2.71
N TYR A 69 4.01 7.64 -2.53
CA TYR A 69 4.19 6.28 -2.99
C TYR A 69 3.77 5.29 -1.91
N ASP A 70 2.78 4.45 -2.24
CA ASP A 70 2.35 3.32 -1.43
C ASP A 70 3.08 2.06 -1.91
N VAL A 71 4.06 1.60 -1.15
CA VAL A 71 4.89 0.43 -1.48
C VAL A 71 4.04 -0.84 -1.57
N ALA A 72 3.05 -0.99 -0.69
CA ALA A 72 2.23 -2.19 -0.65
C ALA A 72 1.31 -2.28 -1.88
N ALA A 73 0.88 -1.14 -2.41
CA ALA A 73 0.01 -1.07 -3.58
C ALA A 73 0.77 -0.90 -4.91
N GLY A 74 2.03 -0.45 -4.88
CA GLY A 74 2.79 -0.07 -6.07
C GLY A 74 2.18 1.15 -6.79
N ILE A 75 1.49 2.03 -6.08
CA ILE A 75 0.73 3.16 -6.64
C ILE A 75 1.32 4.48 -6.12
N VAL A 76 1.32 5.49 -6.99
CA VAL A 76 1.69 6.86 -6.63
C VAL A 76 0.44 7.74 -6.60
N ASP A 77 0.11 8.30 -5.44
CA ASP A 77 -0.98 9.26 -5.31
C ASP A 77 -0.45 10.70 -5.45
N ILE A 78 -0.89 11.42 -6.48
CA ILE A 78 -0.53 12.83 -6.68
C ILE A 78 -1.58 13.72 -6.01
N LYS A 79 -1.13 14.59 -5.11
CA LYS A 79 -1.94 15.63 -4.46
C LYS A 79 -1.52 17.01 -4.96
N ARG A 80 -2.40 17.63 -5.74
CA ARG A 80 -2.31 19.03 -6.20
C ARG A 80 -2.98 19.98 -5.21
N LYS A 81 -2.67 21.28 -5.30
CA LYS A 81 -3.26 22.28 -4.40
C LYS A 81 -4.75 22.46 -4.71
N GLY A 82 -5.62 22.25 -3.72
CA GLY A 82 -7.07 22.41 -3.87
C GLY A 82 -7.81 21.26 -4.58
N VAL A 83 -7.12 20.19 -4.97
CA VAL A 83 -7.72 19.03 -5.66
C VAL A 83 -7.58 17.78 -4.80
N LYS A 84 -8.55 16.87 -4.90
CA LYS A 84 -8.48 15.54 -4.27
C LYS A 84 -7.26 14.78 -4.80
N PRO A 85 -6.58 13.96 -3.96
CA PRO A 85 -5.48 13.14 -4.42
C PRO A 85 -5.93 12.17 -5.51
N VAL A 86 -5.11 12.03 -6.54
CA VAL A 86 -5.38 11.17 -7.70
C VAL A 86 -4.32 10.09 -7.75
N ALA A 87 -4.74 8.83 -7.68
CA ALA A 87 -3.88 7.69 -7.87
C ALA A 87 -3.43 7.61 -9.32
N MET A 88 -2.13 7.43 -9.54
CA MET A 88 -1.57 7.07 -10.83
C MET A 88 -1.72 5.58 -11.07
N LYS A 89 -1.64 5.22 -12.34
CA LYS A 89 -1.47 3.83 -12.74
C LYS A 89 -0.24 3.21 -12.07
N PRO A 90 -0.25 1.92 -11.66
CA PRO A 90 0.96 1.25 -11.21
C PRO A 90 2.03 1.26 -12.31
N PHE A 91 3.25 1.66 -11.95
CA PHE A 91 4.41 1.65 -12.84
C PHE A 91 5.68 1.35 -12.04
N ASP A 92 6.76 0.99 -12.74
CA ASP A 92 8.06 0.78 -12.12
C ASP A 92 8.68 2.12 -11.72
N LEU A 93 8.52 2.48 -10.45
CA LEU A 93 8.95 3.77 -9.89
C LEU A 93 10.44 4.04 -10.13
N ARG A 94 11.28 2.99 -10.08
CA ARG A 94 12.74 3.11 -10.18
C ARG A 94 13.22 3.60 -11.54
N ARG A 95 12.43 3.36 -12.59
CA ARG A 95 12.75 3.81 -13.96
C ARG A 95 12.50 5.29 -14.19
N PHE A 96 11.61 5.89 -13.40
CA PHE A 96 11.15 7.27 -13.60
C PHE A 96 11.54 8.20 -12.45
N LEU A 97 12.06 7.67 -11.34
CA LEU A 97 12.59 8.49 -10.25
C LEU A 97 13.87 9.19 -10.70
N GLN A 98 13.96 10.48 -10.41
CA GLN A 98 15.18 11.27 -10.58
C GLN A 98 15.74 11.61 -9.20
N GLY A 99 17.00 11.25 -8.96
CA GLY A 99 17.62 11.40 -7.63
C GLY A 99 16.85 10.63 -6.56
N ASP A 100 16.75 11.22 -5.36
CA ASP A 100 16.18 10.50 -4.20
C ASP A 100 14.64 10.51 -4.15
N ASN A 101 13.99 11.60 -4.57
CA ASN A 101 12.55 11.82 -4.35
C ASN A 101 11.86 12.70 -5.40
N TYR A 102 12.40 12.82 -6.62
CA TYR A 102 11.80 13.65 -7.67
C TYR A 102 11.18 12.80 -8.77
N LEU A 103 9.97 13.16 -9.21
CA LEU A 103 9.24 12.47 -10.26
C LEU A 103 8.62 13.49 -11.21
N GLU A 104 8.84 13.32 -12.51
CA GLU A 104 8.19 14.13 -13.54
C GLU A 104 7.01 13.37 -14.15
N VAL A 105 5.88 14.06 -14.27
CA VAL A 105 4.65 13.48 -14.81
C VAL A 105 3.98 14.42 -15.80
N MET A 106 3.44 13.86 -16.88
CA MET A 106 2.55 14.56 -17.80
C MET A 106 1.13 14.49 -17.30
N MET A 107 0.41 15.61 -17.30
CA MET A 107 -1.04 15.60 -17.13
C MET A 107 -1.72 15.52 -18.50
N LEU A 108 -2.38 14.39 -18.79
CA LEU A 108 -3.24 14.26 -19.98
C LEU A 108 -4.68 14.69 -19.70
N SER A 109 -5.13 14.49 -18.47
CA SER A 109 -6.45 14.92 -17.98
C SER A 109 -6.31 15.30 -16.50
N PRO A 110 -7.19 16.13 -15.92
CA PRO A 110 -7.12 16.49 -14.49
C PRO A 110 -7.08 15.29 -13.52
N THR A 111 -7.46 14.10 -13.98
CA THR A 111 -7.48 12.85 -13.21
C THR A 111 -6.51 11.78 -13.74
N ASP A 112 -5.67 12.11 -14.70
CA ASP A 112 -4.84 11.13 -15.40
C ASP A 112 -3.45 11.67 -15.69
N PHE A 113 -2.46 10.96 -15.15
CA PHE A 113 -1.05 11.34 -15.19
C PHE A 113 -0.22 10.19 -15.74
N ILE A 114 0.78 10.52 -16.55
CA ILE A 114 1.76 9.56 -17.09
C ILE A 114 3.15 9.94 -16.57
N PRO A 115 3.93 9.00 -16.01
CA PRO A 115 5.31 9.27 -15.65
C PRO A 115 6.15 9.47 -16.92
N ILE A 116 7.04 10.46 -16.92
CA ILE A 116 7.93 10.76 -18.04
C ILE A 116 9.38 10.59 -17.59
N SER A 117 10.21 10.01 -18.44
CA SER A 117 11.67 10.06 -18.27
C SER A 117 12.21 11.41 -18.76
N PRO A 118 13.13 12.05 -18.01
CA PRO A 118 13.75 13.32 -18.42
C PRO A 118 14.55 13.22 -19.71
N GLU A 119 14.95 12.02 -20.12
CA GLU A 119 15.68 11.80 -21.37
C GLU A 119 14.78 11.95 -22.62
N GLY A 120 13.45 11.97 -22.46
CA GLY A 120 12.48 12.10 -23.55
C GLY A 120 12.27 13.52 -24.07
N TYR A 121 12.93 14.53 -23.49
CA TYR A 121 12.82 15.92 -23.91
C TYR A 121 13.90 16.26 -24.94
N LYS A 122 13.49 16.58 -26.18
CA LYS A 122 14.36 17.25 -27.15
C LYS A 122 13.77 18.62 -27.49
N THR A 123 14.46 19.68 -27.08
CA THR A 123 14.20 21.02 -27.60
C THR A 123 14.76 21.10 -29.02
N VAL A 124 13.88 21.22 -30.00
CA VAL A 124 14.22 21.43 -31.41
C VAL A 124 13.94 22.89 -31.72
N LYS A 125 14.97 23.63 -32.13
CA LYS A 125 14.79 25.00 -32.61
C LYS A 125 14.42 24.92 -34.08
N GLU A 126 13.22 25.35 -34.44
CA GLU A 126 12.82 25.45 -35.85
C GLU A 126 12.91 26.91 -36.29
N LYS A 127 13.55 27.12 -37.44
CA LYS A 127 13.64 28.41 -38.10
C LYS A 127 12.55 28.47 -39.17
N TYR A 128 11.60 29.37 -39.00
CA TYR A 128 10.58 29.63 -40.01
C TYR A 128 10.87 30.97 -40.67
N THR A 129 10.92 30.98 -42.00
CA THR A 129 10.97 32.22 -42.77
C THR A 129 9.54 32.65 -43.05
N ASN A 130 9.13 33.80 -42.52
CA ASN A 130 7.80 34.33 -42.77
C ASN A 130 7.72 34.86 -44.23
N ASN A 131 6.52 35.05 -44.77
CA ASN A 131 6.33 35.60 -46.14
C ASN A 131 6.96 36.99 -46.36
N ASN A 132 7.33 37.68 -45.27
CA ASN A 132 8.02 38.96 -45.27
C ASN A 132 9.57 38.85 -45.27
N GLY A 133 10.14 37.64 -45.34
CA GLY A 133 11.59 37.41 -45.37
C GLY A 133 12.29 37.45 -44.00
N GLU A 134 11.57 37.69 -42.91
CA GLU A 134 12.10 37.65 -41.55
C GLU A 134 12.19 36.20 -41.04
N VAL A 135 13.36 35.82 -40.53
CA VAL A 135 13.62 34.51 -39.93
C VAL A 135 13.22 34.56 -38.46
N ILE A 136 12.14 33.87 -38.11
CA ILE A 136 11.67 33.75 -36.74
C ILE A 136 12.16 32.39 -36.21
N GLU A 137 13.04 32.43 -35.21
CA GLU A 137 13.43 31.25 -34.44
C GLU A 137 12.35 30.95 -33.41
N THR A 138 11.67 29.81 -33.56
CA THR A 138 10.72 29.32 -32.56
C THR A 138 11.27 28.05 -31.94
N GLU A 139 11.47 28.06 -30.62
CA GLU A 139 11.89 26.86 -29.88
C GLU A 139 10.68 25.95 -29.65
N HIS A 140 10.67 24.79 -30.29
CA HIS A 140 9.66 23.76 -30.08
C HIS A 140 10.25 22.64 -29.21
N SER A 141 9.58 22.29 -28.12
CA SER A 141 9.92 21.06 -27.40
C SER A 141 9.25 19.88 -28.09
N VAL A 142 10.02 19.06 -28.80
CA VAL A 142 9.53 17.80 -29.38
C VAL A 142 9.64 16.72 -28.33
N PHE A 143 8.49 16.12 -28.01
CA PHE A 143 8.39 15.05 -27.03
C PHE A 143 8.59 13.70 -27.71
N ASN A 144 9.70 13.03 -27.44
CA ASN A 144 9.77 11.59 -27.68
C ASN A 144 9.32 10.88 -26.40
N ILE A 145 8.01 10.72 -26.25
CA ILE A 145 7.45 10.14 -25.01
C ILE A 145 7.73 8.65 -25.01
N VAL A 146 8.76 8.24 -24.27
CA VAL A 146 8.92 6.84 -23.84
C VAL A 146 7.97 6.65 -22.66
N THR A 147 6.72 6.29 -22.96
CA THR A 147 5.65 6.06 -21.99
C THR A 147 5.30 4.58 -21.95
N ASP A 148 5.07 4.05 -20.75
CA ASP A 148 4.56 2.70 -20.59
C ASP A 148 3.08 2.62 -21.04
N ASN A 149 2.83 1.88 -22.12
CA ASN A 149 1.54 1.88 -22.83
C ASN A 149 0.53 0.87 -22.27
N LEU A 150 0.70 0.44 -21.02
CA LEU A 150 -0.17 -0.55 -20.39
C LEU A 150 -1.66 -0.12 -20.46
N LYS A 151 -2.57 -1.08 -20.65
CA LYS A 151 -4.04 -0.89 -20.78
C LYS A 151 -4.64 0.07 -19.71
N ARG A 152 -5.16 1.23 -20.13
CA ARG A 152 -5.61 2.35 -19.26
C ARG A 152 -6.94 2.13 -18.53
N LYS A 153 -7.92 1.44 -19.12
CA LYS A 153 -9.27 1.30 -18.52
C LYS A 153 -9.34 0.24 -17.42
N THR A 154 -8.57 -0.84 -17.53
CA THR A 154 -8.66 -1.97 -16.60
C THR A 154 -8.07 -1.68 -15.22
N TRP A 155 -6.97 -0.93 -15.16
CA TRP A 155 -6.31 -0.62 -13.88
C TRP A 155 -7.18 0.30 -13.01
N LYS A 156 -7.82 1.33 -13.60
CA LYS A 156 -8.63 2.31 -12.85
C LYS A 156 -9.80 1.63 -12.13
N ASN A 157 -10.52 0.77 -12.84
CA ASN A 157 -11.63 0.00 -12.27
C ASN A 157 -11.14 -0.97 -11.17
N TYR A 158 -9.96 -1.57 -11.36
CA TYR A 158 -9.34 -2.44 -10.35
C TYR A 158 -8.96 -1.64 -9.10
N THR A 159 -8.30 -0.49 -9.24
CA THR A 159 -7.91 0.36 -8.11
C THR A 159 -9.10 0.94 -7.37
N GLU A 160 -10.17 1.31 -8.06
CA GLU A 160 -11.40 1.78 -7.40
C GLU A 160 -12.10 0.65 -6.64
N ARG A 161 -12.14 -0.57 -7.20
CA ARG A 161 -12.66 -1.75 -6.48
C ARG A 161 -11.80 -2.11 -5.27
N ALA A 162 -10.48 -2.11 -5.42
CA ALA A 162 -9.53 -2.38 -4.34
C ALA A 162 -9.58 -1.31 -3.24
N ALA A 163 -9.72 -0.03 -3.61
CA ALA A 163 -9.89 1.05 -2.66
C ALA A 163 -11.19 0.90 -1.87
N LYS A 164 -12.29 0.48 -2.52
CA LYS A 164 -13.56 0.20 -1.84
C LYS A 164 -13.48 -1.01 -0.91
N SER A 165 -12.88 -2.11 -1.34
CA SER A 165 -12.78 -3.32 -0.52
C SER A 165 -11.87 -3.14 0.70
N ARG A 166 -10.87 -2.25 0.64
CA ARG A 166 -9.98 -1.95 1.78
C ARG A 166 -10.69 -1.35 3.01
N PHE A 167 -11.88 -0.77 2.85
CA PHE A 167 -12.64 -0.17 3.95
C PHE A 167 -13.83 -1.00 4.40
N THR A 168 -14.06 -2.19 3.81
CA THR A 168 -15.19 -3.06 4.18
C THR A 168 -14.73 -4.20 5.08
N LEU A 169 -15.61 -4.62 6.01
CA LEU A 169 -15.42 -5.83 6.81
C LEU A 169 -15.17 -7.06 5.92
N ALA A 170 -15.85 -7.13 4.76
CA ALA A 170 -15.64 -8.16 3.77
C ALA A 170 -14.17 -8.22 3.29
N GLY A 171 -13.55 -7.08 3.00
CA GLY A 171 -12.14 -7.05 2.60
C GLY A 171 -11.17 -7.43 3.72
N PHE A 172 -11.52 -7.16 4.98
CA PHE A 172 -10.73 -7.61 6.14
C PHE A 172 -10.76 -9.15 6.25
N PHE A 173 -11.95 -9.76 6.13
CA PHE A 173 -12.09 -11.22 6.18
C PHE A 173 -11.38 -11.91 5.01
N ASP A 174 -11.50 -11.38 3.79
CA ASP A 174 -10.76 -11.93 2.63
C ASP A 174 -9.24 -11.92 2.86
N GLN A 175 -8.71 -10.83 3.42
CA GLN A 175 -7.26 -10.71 3.66
C GLN A 175 -6.77 -11.65 4.78
N HIS A 176 -7.61 -11.91 5.79
CA HIS A 176 -7.23 -12.69 6.98
C HIS A 176 -7.83 -14.10 7.02
N TRP A 177 -8.52 -14.53 5.95
CA TRP A 177 -9.24 -15.80 5.89
C TRP A 177 -8.36 -16.99 6.31
N ARG A 178 -7.14 -17.07 5.76
CA ARG A 178 -6.18 -18.13 6.09
C ARG A 178 -5.75 -18.13 7.56
N ALA A 179 -5.58 -16.95 8.16
CA ALA A 179 -5.18 -16.84 9.57
C ALA A 179 -6.31 -17.27 10.51
N ILE A 180 -7.55 -16.90 10.16
CA ILE A 180 -8.75 -17.32 10.89
C ILE A 180 -8.93 -18.84 10.79
N GLU A 181 -8.79 -19.40 9.59
CA GLU A 181 -8.86 -20.84 9.35
C GLU A 181 -7.83 -21.62 10.18
N LEU A 182 -6.56 -21.18 10.18
CA LEU A 182 -5.51 -21.79 11.00
C LEU A 182 -5.83 -21.67 12.50
N GLY A 183 -6.35 -20.52 12.94
CA GLY A 183 -6.73 -20.29 14.33
C GLY A 183 -7.82 -21.24 14.81
N ILE A 184 -8.83 -21.49 13.98
CA ILE A 184 -9.91 -22.44 14.27
C ILE A 184 -9.35 -23.87 14.35
N LEU A 185 -8.47 -24.25 13.41
CA LEU A 185 -7.87 -25.59 13.39
C LEU A 185 -7.05 -25.86 14.66
N VAL A 186 -6.22 -24.90 15.08
CA VAL A 186 -5.45 -24.98 16.33
C VAL A 186 -6.39 -25.08 17.54
N PHE A 187 -7.47 -24.29 17.56
CA PHE A 187 -8.45 -24.33 18.64
C PHE A 187 -9.14 -25.70 18.78
N ILE A 188 -9.51 -26.33 17.67
CA ILE A 188 -10.11 -27.68 17.67
C ILE A 188 -9.11 -28.72 18.21
N ILE A 189 -7.84 -28.63 17.82
CA ILE A 189 -6.79 -29.52 18.35
C ILE A 189 -6.64 -29.37 19.86
N PHE A 190 -6.65 -28.13 20.37
CA PHE A 190 -6.58 -27.87 21.81
C PHE A 190 -7.77 -28.46 22.57
N ILE A 191 -8.99 -28.35 22.04
CA ILE A 191 -10.17 -29.00 22.65
C ILE A 191 -9.99 -30.51 22.67
N GLY A 192 -9.51 -31.12 21.57
CA GLY A 192 -9.24 -32.55 21.50
C GLY A 192 -8.25 -33.02 22.58
N PHE A 193 -7.14 -32.29 22.75
CA PHE A 193 -6.17 -32.56 23.84
C PHE A 193 -6.79 -32.38 25.22
N MET A 194 -7.60 -31.35 25.43
CA MET A 194 -8.25 -31.09 26.71
C MET A 194 -9.19 -32.23 27.11
N VAL A 195 -9.99 -32.75 26.18
CA VAL A 195 -10.90 -33.90 26.41
C VAL A 195 -10.11 -35.17 26.73
N LEU A 196 -9.00 -35.41 26.02
CA LEU A 196 -8.11 -36.55 26.31
C LEU A 196 -7.50 -36.44 27.70
N TRP A 197 -7.05 -35.24 28.09
CA TRP A 197 -6.53 -34.96 29.44
C TRP A 197 -7.57 -35.20 30.54
N MET A 198 -8.83 -34.78 30.33
CA MET A 198 -9.90 -35.04 31.28
C MET A 198 -10.23 -36.54 31.46
N ARG A 199 -9.95 -37.38 30.44
CA ARG A 199 -10.18 -38.84 30.50
C ARG A 199 -8.99 -39.66 30.99
N MET A 200 -7.78 -39.12 31.06
CA MET A 200 -6.64 -39.85 31.61
C MET A 200 -6.80 -40.28 33.10
N PRO A 201 -7.37 -39.48 34.03
CA PRO A 201 -7.52 -39.94 35.40
C PRO A 201 -8.51 -41.11 35.57
N SER A 202 -9.40 -41.37 34.61
CA SER A 202 -10.34 -42.50 34.68
C SER A 202 -9.79 -43.82 34.12
N ILE A 203 -8.59 -43.83 33.55
CA ILE A 203 -7.98 -45.03 32.93
C ILE A 203 -6.85 -45.61 33.80
N CYS A 204 -6.32 -44.84 34.76
CA CYS A 204 -5.25 -45.27 35.67
C CYS A 204 -5.75 -45.76 37.04
N VAL A 205 -6.98 -46.29 37.11
CA VAL A 205 -7.52 -47.02 38.29
C VAL A 205 -7.87 -48.44 37.87
#